data_AF-A0A7S0TQ98-F1
#
_entry.id   AF-A0A7S0TQ98-F1
#
_cell.length_a   1.000
_cell.length_b   1.000
_cell.length_c   1.000
_cell.angle_alpha   90.00
_cell.angle_beta   90.00
_cell.angle_gamma   90.00
#
_symmetry.space_group_name_H-M   'P 1'
#
loop_
_entity.id
_entity.type
_entity.pdbx_description
1 polymer ?
#
loop_
_entity_poly.entity_id
_entity_poly.type
_entity_poly.pdbx_seq_one_letter_code
_entity_poly.pdbx_strand_id
1 'polypeptide(L)'
;RACGKGDKSGEWACRAVCVGHALSACALSSVDNFYYGPMAYYRIGFPNTWLQTLTVQASLGYFCFDFVWCSWTGGETLSVLGHHLISIAVCATTLMLQASGAEVLGTLFGAEIS
;
A
#
# COMPACT_ATOMS: atom_id res chain seq x y z
N ARG A 1 -13.82 6.92 8.58
CA ARG A 1 -14.47 6.56 9.86
C ARG A 1 -14.08 5.11 10.13
N ALA A 2 -13.08 4.87 10.96
CA ALA A 2 -12.59 3.52 11.24
C ALA A 2 -13.00 3.09 12.65
N CYS A 3 -13.33 1.80 12.78
CA CYS A 3 -13.47 1.02 14.00
C CYS A 3 -14.79 1.17 14.80
N GLY A 4 -15.71 0.24 14.53
CA GLY A 4 -16.74 -0.16 15.49
C GLY A 4 -16.44 -1.57 15.98
N LYS A 5 -16.28 -1.74 17.30
CA LYS A 5 -16.17 -3.01 18.07
C LYS A 5 -14.80 -3.72 18.14
N GLY A 6 -13.71 -2.98 18.37
CA GLY A 6 -12.43 -3.55 18.86
C GLY A 6 -11.97 -2.85 20.13
N ASP A 7 -11.24 -3.56 21.01
CA ASP A 7 -10.60 -2.95 22.18
C ASP A 7 -9.79 -1.71 21.78
N LYS A 8 -9.90 -0.61 22.54
CA LYS A 8 -9.23 0.66 22.23
C LYS A 8 -7.73 0.48 21.93
N SER A 9 -7.07 -0.46 22.60
CA SER A 9 -5.65 -0.78 22.36
C SER A 9 -5.38 -1.34 20.97
N GLY A 10 -6.28 -2.18 20.44
CA GLY A 10 -6.16 -2.76 19.10
C GLY A 10 -6.33 -1.71 18.00
N GLU A 11 -7.26 -0.77 18.20
CA GLU A 11 -7.45 0.36 17.28
C GLU A 11 -6.20 1.25 17.19
N TRP A 12 -5.56 1.55 18.32
CA TRP A 12 -4.30 2.31 18.35
C TRP A 12 -3.15 1.57 17.67
N ALA A 13 -3.05 0.26 17.86
CA ALA A 13 -2.04 -0.56 17.19
C ALA A 13 -2.24 -0.55 15.66
N CYS A 14 -3.47 -0.72 15.18
CA CYS A 14 -3.80 -0.64 13.75
C CYS A 14 -3.46 0.75 13.18
N ARG A 15 -3.81 1.83 13.89
CA ARG A 15 -3.44 3.19 13.47
C ARG A 15 -1.92 3.41 13.41
N ALA A 16 -1.16 2.85 14.36
CA ALA A 16 0.29 2.95 14.35
C ALA A 16 0.90 2.20 13.15
N VAL A 17 0.36 1.03 12.80
CA VAL A 17 0.77 0.26 11.60
C VAL A 17 0.45 1.03 10.33
N CYS A 18 -0.74 1.64 10.24
CA CYS A 18 -1.14 2.48 9.11
C CYS A 18 -0.20 3.69 8.94
N VAL A 19 0.10 4.41 10.03
CA VAL A 19 1.05 5.54 10.00
C VAL A 19 2.46 5.08 9.62
N GLY A 20 2.91 3.95 10.16
CA GLY A 20 4.21 3.37 9.81
C GLY A 20 4.30 3.00 8.33
N HIS A 21 3.24 2.41 7.78
CA HIS A 21 3.14 2.10 6.36
C HIS A 21 3.21 3.37 5.51
N ALA A 22 2.35 4.36 5.77
CA ALA A 22 2.31 5.61 5.02
C ALA A 22 3.64 6.36 5.07
N LEU A 23 4.30 6.44 6.23
CA LEU A 23 5.61 7.07 6.35
C LEU A 23 6.68 6.32 5.55
N SER A 24 6.68 4.99 5.60
CA SER A 24 7.62 4.17 4.83
C SER A 24 7.39 4.30 3.32
N ALA A 25 6.13 4.27 2.87
CA ALA A 25 5.74 4.42 1.47
C ALA A 25 6.11 5.81 0.95
N CYS A 26 5.78 6.87 1.69
CA CYS A 26 6.14 8.24 1.36
C CYS A 26 7.66 8.45 1.33
N ALA A 27 8.40 7.92 2.30
CA ALA A 27 9.86 8.04 2.34
C ALA A 27 10.52 7.31 1.16
N LEU A 28 10.11 6.08 0.88
CA LEU A 28 10.65 5.28 -0.22
C LEU A 28 10.28 5.86 -1.59
N SER A 29 9.04 6.34 -1.75
CA SER A 29 8.59 7.05 -2.96
C SER A 29 9.35 8.36 -3.17
N SER A 30 9.59 9.12 -2.10
CA SER A 30 10.40 10.35 -2.16
C SER A 30 11.84 10.04 -2.55
N VAL A 31 12.46 8.99 -2.01
CA VAL A 31 13.81 8.59 -2.40
C VAL A 31 13.86 8.18 -3.88
N ASP A 32 12.91 7.39 -4.37
CA ASP A 32 12.85 6.98 -5.77
C ASP A 32 12.70 8.20 -6.70
N ASN A 33 11.76 9.11 -6.37
CA ASN A 33 11.42 10.26 -7.21
C ASN A 33 12.47 11.39 -7.18
N PHE A 34 13.14 11.62 -6.04
CA PHE A 34 14.15 12.68 -5.91
C PHE A 34 15.58 12.22 -6.21
N TYR A 35 15.95 10.96 -5.93
CA TYR A 35 17.32 10.46 -6.14
C TYR A 35 17.50 9.65 -7.43
N TYR A 36 16.52 8.85 -7.86
CA TYR A 36 16.71 7.90 -8.97
C TYR A 36 16.20 8.40 -10.33
N GLY A 37 15.50 9.53 -10.39
CA GLY A 37 15.35 10.31 -11.62
C GLY A 37 14.00 11.01 -11.75
N PRO A 38 13.91 12.02 -12.62
CA PRO A 38 12.67 12.74 -12.86
C PRO A 38 11.70 11.80 -13.56
N MET A 39 10.57 11.57 -12.89
CA MET A 39 9.36 10.90 -13.33
C MET A 39 9.37 9.37 -13.34
N ALA A 40 8.73 8.82 -12.31
CA ALA A 40 8.01 7.54 -12.36
C ALA A 40 7.18 7.37 -13.67
N TYR A 41 6.74 8.47 -14.30
CA TYR A 41 6.02 8.48 -15.59
C TYR A 41 6.89 8.24 -16.85
N TYR A 42 8.22 8.38 -16.80
CA TYR A 42 9.08 8.09 -17.95
C TYR A 42 9.46 6.59 -18.06
N ARG A 43 9.21 5.80 -17.00
CA ARG A 43 9.54 4.38 -16.90
C ARG A 43 8.32 3.48 -16.69
N ILE A 44 7.18 3.87 -17.25
CA ILE A 44 5.95 3.05 -17.31
C ILE A 44 6.28 1.71 -17.96
N GLY A 45 5.92 0.59 -17.32
CA GLY A 45 6.19 -0.76 -17.80
C GLY A 45 7.63 -1.28 -17.71
N PHE A 46 8.57 -0.51 -17.14
CA PHE A 46 9.97 -0.98 -16.96
C PHE A 46 10.11 -1.91 -15.74
N PRO A 47 11.21 -2.70 -15.67
CA PRO A 47 11.50 -3.53 -14.51
C PRO A 47 11.56 -2.72 -13.22
N ASN A 48 11.01 -3.28 -12.15
CA ASN A 48 10.95 -2.63 -10.85
C ASN A 48 12.35 -2.34 -10.33
N THR A 49 12.56 -1.14 -9.80
CA THR A 49 13.75 -0.87 -8.98
C THR A 49 13.64 -1.64 -7.67
N TRP A 50 14.78 -1.92 -7.04
CA TRP A 50 14.80 -2.60 -5.74
C TRP A 50 13.96 -1.86 -4.68
N LEU A 51 13.93 -0.52 -4.73
CA LEU A 51 13.11 0.34 -3.87
C LEU A 51 11.62 0.20 -4.16
N GLN A 52 11.22 0.18 -5.43
CA GLN A 52 9.82 -0.04 -5.83
C GLN A 52 9.35 -1.42 -5.39
N THR A 53 10.15 -2.47 -5.60
CA THR A 53 9.83 -3.83 -5.13
C THR A 53 9.67 -3.89 -3.62
N LEU A 54 10.57 -3.26 -2.84
CA LEU A 54 10.44 -3.20 -1.37
C LEU A 54 9.18 -2.46 -0.94
N THR A 55 8.85 -1.35 -1.60
CA THR A 55 7.65 -0.55 -1.29
C THR A 55 6.37 -1.31 -1.59
N VAL A 56 6.28 -1.96 -2.76
CA VAL A 56 5.13 -2.80 -3.12
C VAL A 56 5.01 -4.00 -2.18
N GLN A 57 6.13 -4.60 -1.75
CA GLN A 57 6.12 -5.68 -0.77
C GLN A 57 5.64 -5.23 0.61
N ALA A 58 6.07 -4.05 1.08
CA ALA A 58 5.57 -3.45 2.32
C ALA A 58 4.07 -3.13 2.24
N SER A 59 3.61 -2.62 1.09
CA SER A 59 2.20 -2.31 0.82
C SER A 59 1.32 -3.55 0.76
N LEU A 60 1.82 -4.62 0.13
CA LEU A 60 1.14 -5.91 0.10
C LEU A 60 0.96 -6.48 1.52
N GLY A 61 2.00 -6.41 2.35
CA GLY A 61 1.93 -6.82 3.75
C GLY A 61 0.90 -6.01 4.54
N TYR A 62 0.86 -4.70 4.34
CA TYR A 62 -0.12 -3.81 4.96
C TYR A 62 -1.55 -4.14 4.52
N PHE A 63 -1.83 -4.26 3.22
CA PHE A 63 -3.18 -4.57 2.75
C PHE A 63 -3.67 -5.93 3.22
N CYS A 64 -2.80 -6.93 3.33
CA CYS A 64 -3.14 -8.23 3.91
C CYS A 64 -3.49 -8.10 5.41
N PHE A 65 -2.69 -7.35 6.18
CA PHE A 65 -2.97 -7.08 7.59
C PHE A 65 -4.31 -6.36 7.76
N ASP A 66 -4.55 -5.31 6.98
CA ASP A 66 -5.75 -4.48 7.05
C ASP A 66 -7.00 -5.28 6.65
N PHE A 67 -6.91 -6.12 5.60
CA PHE A 67 -7.99 -7.03 5.21
C PHE A 67 -8.36 -8.02 6.34
N VAL A 68 -7.37 -8.63 6.99
CA VAL A 68 -7.58 -9.56 8.12
C VAL A 68 -8.19 -8.83 9.31
N TRP A 69 -7.67 -7.63 9.63
CA TRP A 69 -8.16 -6.80 10.72
C TRP A 69 -9.62 -6.36 10.52
N CYS A 70 -9.96 -5.91 9.32
CA CYS A 70 -11.31 -5.52 8.92
C CYS A 70 -12.28 -6.70 8.91
N SER A 71 -11.82 -7.88 8.46
CA SER A 71 -12.62 -9.12 8.50
C SER A 71 -12.88 -9.59 9.93
N TRP A 72 -11.91 -9.45 10.83
CA TRP A 72 -12.02 -9.86 12.22
C TRP A 72 -12.93 -8.93 13.03
N THR A 73 -12.85 -7.62 12.81
CA THR A 73 -13.65 -6.62 13.54
C THR A 73 -15.05 -6.42 12.95
N GLY A 74 -15.28 -6.86 11.70
CA GLY A 74 -16.62 -7.00 11.11
C GLY A 74 -17.36 -5.68 10.90
N GLY A 75 -16.66 -4.55 10.87
CA GLY A 75 -17.24 -3.20 10.81
C GLY A 75 -17.29 -2.55 9.43
N GLU A 76 -16.73 -3.21 8.41
CA GLU A 76 -16.48 -2.61 7.09
C GLU A 76 -17.48 -3.08 6.03
N THR A 77 -17.77 -2.22 5.06
CA THR A 77 -18.67 -2.54 3.95
C THR A 77 -17.99 -3.51 2.97
N LEU A 78 -18.74 -4.40 2.33
CA LEU A 78 -18.23 -5.30 1.29
C LEU A 78 -17.43 -4.59 0.19
N SER A 79 -17.78 -3.33 -0.12
CA SER A 79 -17.04 -2.49 -1.06
C SER A 79 -15.60 -2.21 -0.64
N VAL A 80 -15.36 -1.96 0.65
CA VAL A 80 -14.01 -1.66 1.16
C VAL A 80 -13.20 -2.95 1.23
N LEU A 81 -13.83 -4.04 1.63
CA LEU A 81 -13.22 -5.37 1.61
C LEU A 81 -12.81 -5.81 0.20
N GLY A 82 -13.66 -5.55 -0.80
CA GLY A 82 -13.35 -5.78 -2.21
C GLY A 82 -12.22 -4.89 -2.73
N HIS A 83 -12.16 -3.63 -2.31
CA HIS A 83 -11.05 -2.74 -2.62
C HIS A 83 -9.71 -3.29 -2.11
N HIS A 84 -9.64 -3.76 -0.86
CA HIS A 84 -8.43 -4.39 -0.33
C HIS A 84 -8.00 -5.63 -1.12
N LEU A 85 -8.93 -6.50 -1.52
CA LEU A 85 -8.62 -7.67 -2.35
C LEU A 85 -8.04 -7.28 -3.71
N ILE A 86 -8.60 -6.25 -4.35
CA ILE A 86 -8.08 -5.73 -5.62
C ILE A 86 -6.67 -5.15 -5.42
N SER A 87 -6.47 -4.36 -4.37
CA SER A 87 -5.15 -3.78 -4.04
C SER A 87 -4.09 -4.85 -3.74
N ILE A 88 -4.46 -5.93 -3.04
CA ILE A 88 -3.61 -7.11 -2.81
C ILE A 88 -3.26 -7.78 -4.14
N ALA A 89 -4.25 -8.01 -5.00
CA ALA A 89 -4.05 -8.66 -6.31
C ALA A 89 -3.13 -7.84 -7.22
N VAL A 90 -3.32 -6.51 -7.25
CA VAL A 90 -2.46 -5.59 -8.02
C VAL A 90 -1.03 -5.64 -7.49
N CYS A 91 -0.81 -5.48 -6.17
CA CYS A 91 0.52 -5.53 -5.59
C CYS A 91 1.21 -6.89 -5.81
N ALA A 92 0.47 -7.99 -5.65
CA ALA A 92 1.00 -9.34 -5.90
C ALA A 92 1.39 -9.54 -7.38
N THR A 93 0.57 -9.06 -8.31
CA THR A 93 0.85 -9.14 -9.74
C THR A 93 2.08 -8.31 -10.12
N THR A 94 2.23 -7.10 -9.57
CA THR A 94 3.42 -6.25 -9.75
C THR A 94 4.70 -6.91 -9.22
N LEU A 95 4.61 -7.65 -8.11
CA LEU A 95 5.74 -8.43 -7.58
C LEU A 95 6.04 -9.67 -8.43
N MET A 96 5.03 -10.37 -8.94
CA MET A 96 5.25 -11.55 -9.79
C MET A 96 5.82 -11.19 -11.15
N LEU A 97 5.36 -10.08 -11.74
CA LEU A 97 5.84 -9.60 -13.03
C LEU A 97 7.15 -8.80 -12.93
N GLN A 98 7.53 -8.37 -11.71
CA GLN A 98 8.68 -7.49 -11.46
C GLN A 98 8.72 -6.28 -12.41
N ALA A 99 7.56 -5.77 -12.81
CA ALA A 99 7.40 -4.67 -13.75
C ALA A 99 6.24 -3.76 -13.30
N SER A 100 6.23 -2.52 -13.81
CA SER A 100 5.19 -1.50 -13.52
C SER A 100 5.13 -1.02 -12.06
N GLY A 101 6.18 -1.23 -11.28
CA GLY A 101 6.28 -0.77 -9.88
C GLY A 101 6.14 0.74 -9.75
N ALA A 102 6.61 1.50 -10.73
CA ALA A 102 6.46 2.96 -10.78
C ALA A 102 5.00 3.42 -10.91
N GLU A 103 4.19 2.72 -11.72
CA GLU A 103 2.76 3.02 -11.91
C GLU A 103 1.99 2.68 -10.63
N VAL A 104 2.28 1.52 -10.04
CA VAL A 104 1.66 1.07 -8.79
C VAL A 104 2.01 2.00 -7.64
N LEU A 105 3.26 2.45 -7.50
CA LEU A 105 3.65 3.46 -6.52
C LEU A 105 2.93 4.80 -6.75
N GLY A 106 2.82 5.24 -8.01
CA GLY A 106 2.10 6.47 -8.35
C GLY A 106 0.63 6.41 -7.96
N THR A 107 -0.03 5.28 -8.22
CA THR A 107 -1.42 5.03 -7.80
C THR A 107 -1.56 4.92 -6.28
N LEU A 108 -0.59 4.30 -5.60
CA LEU A 108 -0.59 4.17 -4.13
C LEU A 108 -0.43 5.53 -3.47
N PHE A 109 0.53 6.33 -3.94
CA PHE A 109 0.76 7.70 -3.46
C PHE A 109 -0.46 8.60 -3.73
N GLY A 110 -1.07 8.49 -4.91
CA GLY A 110 -2.30 9.22 -5.21
C GLY A 110 -3.47 8.83 -4.29
N ALA A 111 -3.61 7.55 -3.98
CA ALA A 111 -4.61 7.04 -3.04
C ALA A 111 -4.34 7.45 -1.58
N GLU A 112 -3.07 7.64 -1.19
CA GLU A 112 -2.71 8.12 0.15
C GLU A 112 -2.96 9.64 0.33
N ILE A 113 -2.96 10.42 -0.75
CA ILE A 113 -3.22 11.86 -0.72
C ILE A 113 -4.72 12.21 -0.81
N SER A 114 -5.52 11.39 -1.49
CA SER A 114 -6.97 11.61 -1.71
C SER A 114 -7.82 11.34 -0.47
#